data_AF-A0A291L0W1-F1
#
_entry.id   AF-A0A291L0W1-F1
#
_cell.length_a   1.000
_cell.length_b   1.000
_cell.length_c   1.000
_cell.angle_alpha   90.00
_cell.angle_beta   90.00
_cell.angle_gamma   90.00
#
_symmetry.space_group_name_H-M   'P 1'
#
loop_
_entity.id
_entity.type
_entity.pdbx_description
1 polymer ?
#
loop_
_entity_poly.entity_id
_entity_poly.type
_entity_poly.pdbx_seq_one_letter_code
_entity_poly.pdbx_strand_id
1 'polypeptide(L)'
;MPRVKHMMGVCMFADISGFTSLCETYSLKASEAESCGTDKLTFTLNTYLGKIIEDILKHGGDVLKFAGDALLALWKAEYGGNLDDLTLLINKAIICSIAIQEECDNYMTDVGV
;
A
#
# COMPACT_ATOMS: atom_id res chain seq x y z
N MET A 1 -24.92 -8.87 17.46
CA MET A 1 -24.41 -10.14 16.87
C MET A 1 -23.45 -9.81 15.74
N PRO A 2 -22.29 -10.49 15.64
CA PRO A 2 -21.36 -10.29 14.52
C PRO A 2 -22.00 -10.76 13.19
N ARG A 3 -21.68 -10.07 12.09
CA ARG A 3 -22.08 -10.46 10.74
C ARG A 3 -20.86 -11.03 10.02
N VAL A 4 -21.02 -12.20 9.39
CA VAL A 4 -19.98 -12.88 8.63
C VAL A 4 -20.43 -13.01 7.18
N LYS A 5 -19.51 -12.80 6.24
CA LYS A 5 -19.73 -12.99 4.80
C LYS A 5 -18.55 -13.75 4.21
N HIS A 6 -18.82 -14.81 3.47
CA HIS A 6 -17.81 -15.56 2.73
C HIS A 6 -17.62 -14.97 1.34
N MET A 7 -16.37 -14.98 0.86
CA MET A 7 -16.00 -14.50 -0.46
C MET A 7 -14.71 -15.18 -0.92
N MET A 8 -14.50 -15.22 -2.24
CA MET A 8 -13.25 -15.65 -2.87
C MET A 8 -12.57 -14.45 -3.54
N GLY A 9 -11.26 -14.51 -3.65
CA GLY A 9 -10.45 -13.46 -4.28
C GLY A 9 -8.96 -13.69 -4.07
N VAL A 10 -8.16 -12.76 -4.57
CA VAL A 10 -6.70 -12.73 -4.43
C VAL A 10 -6.31 -11.59 -3.52
N CYS A 11 -5.53 -11.88 -2.49
CA CYS A 11 -5.02 -10.87 -1.58
C CYS A 11 -3.56 -10.53 -1.91
N MET A 12 -3.22 -9.24 -1.81
CA MET A 12 -1.85 -8.77 -1.77
C MET A 12 -1.60 -8.16 -0.40
N PHE A 13 -0.50 -8.56 0.24
CA PHE A 13 -0.01 -7.95 1.47
C PHE A 13 1.35 -7.34 1.17
N ALA A 14 1.42 -6.01 1.16
CA ALA A 14 2.62 -5.27 0.82
C ALA A 14 3.19 -4.64 2.10
N ASP A 15 4.47 -4.91 2.37
CA ASP A 15 5.22 -4.29 3.45
C ASP A 15 6.05 -3.12 2.90
N ILE A 16 6.08 -2.00 3.63
CA ILE A 16 6.79 -0.78 3.21
C ILE A 16 8.12 -0.74 3.94
N SER A 17 9.16 -1.15 3.22
CA SER A 17 10.53 -1.05 3.69
C SER A 17 10.89 0.39 4.06
N GLY A 18 11.65 0.55 5.15
CA GLY A 18 12.11 1.86 5.60
C GLY A 18 11.04 2.73 6.29
N PHE A 19 9.77 2.32 6.38
CA PHE A 19 8.70 3.11 7.01
C PHE A 19 9.04 3.52 8.45
N THR A 20 9.50 2.56 9.27
CA THR A 20 9.88 2.82 10.66
C THR A 20 11.06 3.79 10.76
N SER A 21 12.11 3.57 9.97
CA SER A 21 13.29 4.44 9.91
C SER A 21 12.93 5.87 9.46
N LEU A 22 11.99 6.00 8.51
CA LEU A 22 11.48 7.27 8.03
C LEU A 22 10.76 8.01 9.16
N CYS A 23 9.85 7.33 9.87
CA CYS A 23 9.11 7.90 11.01
C CYS A 23 10.06 8.39 12.12
N GLU A 24 11.08 7.61 12.45
CA GLU A 24 12.09 7.98 13.45
C GLU A 24 12.90 9.21 13.00
N THR A 25 13.36 9.22 11.74
CA THR A 25 14.18 10.31 11.20
C THR A 25 13.45 11.65 11.19
N TYR A 26 12.19 11.68 10.78
CA TYR A 26 11.39 12.91 10.85
C TYR A 26 11.05 13.32 12.28
N SER A 27 10.86 12.37 13.19
CA SER A 27 10.62 12.67 14.60
C SER A 27 11.84 13.34 15.25
N LEU A 28 13.05 12.88 14.93
CA LEU A 28 14.29 13.51 15.37
C LEU A 28 14.45 14.92 14.79
N LYS A 29 14.25 15.09 13.47
CA LYS A 29 14.36 16.41 12.81
C LYS A 29 13.29 17.41 13.29
N ALA A 30 12.12 16.94 13.70
CA ALA A 30 11.08 17.78 14.30
C ALA A 30 11.50 18.38 15.65
N SER A 31 12.39 17.70 16.38
CA SER A 31 12.90 18.17 17.68
C SER A 31 14.02 19.20 17.57
N GLU A 32 14.71 19.25 16.42
CA GLU A 32 15.85 20.15 16.16
C GLU A 32 15.46 21.46 15.46
N ALA A 33 14.33 21.49 14.73
CA ALA A 33 13.84 22.66 14.00
C ALA A 33 12.38 22.95 14.36
N GLU A 34 12.08 24.21 14.72
CA GLU A 34 10.75 24.68 15.14
C GLU A 34 9.63 24.28 14.14
N SER A 35 8.83 23.28 14.54
CA SER A 35 7.40 23.06 14.20
C SER A 35 6.96 22.39 12.90
N CYS A 36 7.81 21.80 12.04
CA CYS A 36 7.33 21.30 10.72
C CYS A 36 7.68 19.83 10.37
N GLY A 37 8.25 19.04 11.28
CA GLY A 37 8.70 17.68 10.96
C GLY A 37 7.58 16.65 10.77
N THR A 38 6.51 16.71 11.58
CA THR A 38 5.37 15.78 11.50
C THR A 38 4.52 15.99 10.23
N ASP A 39 4.38 17.24 9.80
CA ASP A 39 3.64 17.59 8.58
C ASP A 39 4.37 17.08 7.34
N LYS A 40 5.70 17.18 7.31
CA LYS A 40 6.52 16.64 6.22
C LYS A 40 6.49 15.12 6.17
N LEU A 41 6.59 14.44 7.31
CA LEU A 41 6.43 12.98 7.38
C LEU A 41 5.08 12.55 6.80
N THR A 42 4.01 13.19 7.25
CA THR A 42 2.64 12.89 6.81
C THR A 42 2.48 13.15 5.31
N PHE A 43 3.04 14.24 4.80
CA PHE A 43 3.01 14.57 3.38
C PHE A 43 3.77 13.53 2.53
N THR A 44 4.99 13.18 2.92
CA THR A 44 5.82 12.19 2.22
C THR A 44 5.16 10.82 2.21
N LEU A 45 4.68 10.35 3.37
CA LEU A 45 3.97 9.07 3.48
C LEU A 45 2.68 9.05 2.66
N ASN A 46 1.85 10.09 2.73
CA ASN A 46 0.61 10.13 1.96
C ASN A 46 0.86 10.21 0.45
N THR A 47 1.93 10.87 0.02
CA THR A 47 2.32 10.93 -1.40
C THR A 47 2.75 9.55 -1.88
N TYR A 48 3.62 8.87 -1.12
CA TYR A 48 4.10 7.53 -1.43
C TYR A 48 2.96 6.49 -1.43
N LEU A 49 2.19 6.43 -0.35
CA LEU A 49 1.01 5.56 -0.24
C LEU A 49 -0.02 5.86 -1.32
N GLY A 50 -0.20 7.14 -1.66
CA GLY A 50 -1.12 7.58 -2.72
C GLY A 50 -0.82 6.90 -4.06
N LYS A 51 0.46 6.81 -4.45
CA LYS A 51 0.88 6.12 -5.68
C LYS A 51 0.55 4.63 -5.65
N ILE A 52 0.87 3.96 -4.55
CA ILE A 52 0.58 2.53 -4.36
C ILE A 52 -0.94 2.29 -4.47
N ILE A 53 -1.74 3.10 -3.79
CA ILE A 53 -3.21 3.00 -3.81
C ILE A 53 -3.73 3.23 -5.24
N GLU A 54 -3.20 4.23 -5.94
CA GLU A 54 -3.61 4.53 -7.31
C GLU A 54 -3.37 3.33 -8.24
N ASP A 55 -2.23 2.67 -8.12
CA ASP A 55 -1.93 1.45 -8.90
C ASP A 55 -2.84 0.27 -8.54
N ILE A 56 -3.12 0.06 -7.26
CA ILE A 56 -4.06 -0.98 -6.83
C ILE A 56 -5.44 -0.77 -7.46
N LEU A 57 -5.95 0.46 -7.40
CA LEU A 57 -7.25 0.81 -7.96
C LEU A 57 -7.27 0.70 -9.49
N LYS A 58 -6.21 1.14 -10.18
CA LYS A 58 -6.06 1.00 -11.64
C LYS A 58 -6.11 -0.46 -12.09
N HIS A 59 -5.55 -1.37 -11.31
CA HIS A 59 -5.56 -2.81 -11.60
C HIS A 59 -6.81 -3.53 -11.09
N GLY A 60 -7.80 -2.81 -10.56
CA GLY A 60 -9.09 -3.34 -10.12
C GLY A 60 -9.07 -4.04 -8.76
N GLY A 61 -8.07 -3.73 -7.93
CA GLY A 61 -8.03 -4.14 -6.54
C GLY A 61 -8.70 -3.12 -5.64
N ASP A 62 -8.97 -3.50 -4.39
CA ASP A 62 -9.46 -2.60 -3.35
C ASP A 62 -8.54 -2.67 -2.13
N VAL A 63 -8.33 -1.52 -1.48
CA VAL A 63 -7.48 -1.44 -0.27
C VAL A 63 -8.35 -1.72 0.95
N LEU A 64 -8.11 -2.86 1.60
CA LEU A 64 -8.91 -3.28 2.75
C LEU A 64 -8.45 -2.61 4.04
N LYS A 65 -7.13 -2.51 4.24
CA LYS A 65 -6.57 -2.05 5.52
C LYS A 65 -5.13 -1.57 5.40
N PHE A 66 -4.81 -0.55 6.19
CA PHE A 66 -3.46 -0.16 6.56
C PHE A 66 -3.15 -0.69 7.96
N ALA A 67 -2.00 -1.33 8.13
CA ALA A 67 -1.57 -1.93 9.37
C ALA A 67 -0.11 -1.53 9.65
N GLY A 68 0.07 -0.33 10.21
CA GLY A 68 1.41 0.21 10.45
C GLY A 68 2.14 0.48 9.13
N ASP A 69 3.20 -0.30 8.91
CA ASP A 69 4.07 -0.33 7.74
C ASP A 69 3.54 -1.21 6.60
N ALA A 70 2.40 -1.89 6.77
CA ALA A 70 1.85 -2.77 5.76
C ALA A 70 0.48 -2.33 5.20
N LEU A 71 0.21 -2.74 3.96
CA LEU A 71 -1.03 -2.55 3.24
C LEU A 71 -1.62 -3.90 2.83
N LEU A 72 -2.91 -4.09 3.05
CA LEU A 72 -3.68 -5.25 2.58
C LEU A 72 -4.66 -4.83 1.49
N ALA A 73 -4.53 -5.43 0.31
CA ALA A 73 -5.43 -5.26 -0.83
C ALA A 73 -6.10 -6.57 -1.25
N LEU A 74 -7.27 -6.46 -1.89
CA LEU A 74 -8.07 -7.58 -2.36
C LEU A 74 -8.59 -7.34 -3.77
N TRP A 75 -8.35 -8.31 -4.65
CA TRP A 75 -9.06 -8.49 -5.91
C TRP A 75 -10.15 -9.51 -5.69
N LYS A 76 -11.39 -9.02 -5.57
CA LYS A 76 -12.55 -9.86 -5.24
C LYS A 76 -13.07 -10.57 -6.48
N ALA A 77 -13.34 -11.87 -6.37
CA ALA A 77 -14.04 -12.63 -7.39
C ALA A 77 -15.54 -12.27 -7.43
N GLU A 78 -16.10 -12.22 -8.65
CA GLU A 78 -17.53 -12.07 -8.83
C GLU A 78 -18.29 -13.32 -8.35
N TYR A 79 -19.55 -13.13 -7.97
CA TYR A 79 -20.36 -14.22 -7.47
C TYR A 79 -20.68 -15.20 -8.59
N GLY A 80 -20.27 -16.47 -8.44
CA GLY A 80 -20.42 -17.49 -9.48
C GLY A 80 -19.27 -17.54 -10.48
N GLY A 81 -18.17 -16.81 -10.25
CA GLY A 81 -16.98 -16.88 -11.09
C GLY A 81 -16.35 -18.27 -11.14
N ASN A 82 -15.76 -18.61 -12.27
CA ASN A 82 -15.12 -19.90 -12.51
C ASN A 82 -13.60 -19.84 -12.19
N LEU A 83 -12.86 -20.93 -12.47
CA LEU A 83 -11.43 -20.99 -12.18
C LEU A 83 -10.60 -20.01 -13.05
N ASP A 84 -11.05 -19.74 -14.28
CA ASP A 84 -10.38 -18.82 -15.21
C ASP A 84 -10.45 -17.37 -14.70
N ASP A 85 -11.56 -17.00 -14.03
CA ASP A 85 -11.69 -15.71 -13.35
C ASP A 85 -10.63 -15.53 -12.27
N LEU A 86 -10.32 -16.59 -11.50
CA LEU A 86 -9.31 -16.51 -10.45
C LEU A 86 -7.90 -16.33 -11.04
N THR A 87 -7.57 -17.02 -12.14
CA THR A 87 -6.30 -16.84 -12.84
C THR A 87 -6.14 -15.40 -13.34
N LEU A 88 -7.21 -14.79 -13.86
CA LEU A 88 -7.20 -13.38 -14.25
C LEU A 88 -6.92 -12.46 -13.06
N LEU A 89 -7.56 -12.69 -11.91
CA LEU A 89 -7.32 -11.89 -10.71
C LEU A 89 -5.89 -12.05 -10.17
N ILE A 90 -5.33 -13.26 -10.24
CA ILE A 90 -3.93 -13.52 -9.87
C ILE A 90 -3.01 -12.69 -10.77
N ASN A 91 -3.22 -12.73 -12.10
CA ASN A 91 -2.41 -11.96 -13.04
C ASN A 91 -2.54 -10.45 -12.79
N LYS A 92 -3.74 -9.94 -12.49
CA LYS A 92 -3.94 -8.52 -12.13
C LYS A 92 -3.15 -8.13 -10.89
N ALA A 93 -3.22 -8.94 -9.83
CA ALA A 93 -2.48 -8.70 -8.59
C ALA A 93 -0.96 -8.75 -8.81
N ILE A 94 -0.46 -9.69 -9.62
CA ILE A 94 0.97 -9.80 -9.96
C ILE A 94 1.43 -8.58 -10.75
N ILE A 95 0.72 -8.20 -11.82
CA ILE A 95 1.09 -7.05 -12.66
C ILE A 95 1.07 -5.77 -11.81
N CYS A 96 0.05 -5.60 -10.96
CA CYS A 96 -0.01 -4.50 -10.00
C CYS A 96 1.19 -4.49 -9.05
N SER A 97 1.58 -5.66 -8.52
CA SER A 97 2.71 -5.77 -7.59
C SER A 97 4.05 -5.42 -8.25
N ILE A 98 4.20 -5.73 -9.54
CA ILE A 98 5.37 -5.37 -10.34
C ILE A 98 5.36 -3.87 -10.61
N ALA A 99 4.23 -3.30 -11.05
CA ALA A 99 4.09 -1.86 -11.30
C ALA A 99 4.41 -1.02 -10.05
N ILE A 100 3.87 -1.43 -8.89
CA ILE A 100 4.17 -0.79 -7.60
C ILE A 100 5.68 -0.83 -7.32
N GLN A 101 6.33 -1.98 -7.52
CA GLN A 101 7.78 -2.07 -7.34
C GLN A 101 8.53 -1.17 -8.33
N GLU A 102 8.18 -1.16 -9.61
CA GLU A 102 8.86 -0.32 -10.60
C GLU A 102 8.70 1.19 -10.33
N GLU A 103 7.55 1.63 -9.81
CA GLU A 103 7.33 3.04 -9.48
C GLU A 103 7.89 3.45 -8.11
N CYS A 104 7.84 2.54 -7.13
CA CYS A 104 8.12 2.85 -5.73
C CYS A 104 9.46 2.31 -5.22
N ASP A 105 10.16 1.46 -5.98
CA ASP A 105 11.49 0.98 -5.62
C ASP A 105 12.49 2.16 -5.59
N ASN A 106 13.32 2.19 -4.54
CA ASN A 106 14.27 3.28 -4.26
C ASN A 106 13.64 4.69 -4.28
N TYR A 107 12.42 4.84 -3.75
CA TYR A 107 11.77 6.13 -3.63
C TYR A 107 12.60 7.11 -2.78
N MET A 108 13.19 8.11 -3.44
CA MET A 108 14.05 9.09 -2.76
C MET A 108 13.23 10.05 -1.90
N THR A 109 13.36 9.94 -0.58
CA THR A 109 12.84 10.94 0.36
C THR A 109 13.82 12.09 0.56
N ASP A 110 13.33 13.25 1.02
CA ASP A 110 14.15 14.42 1.38
C ASP A 110 15.09 14.15 2.58
N VAL A 111 14.90 13.02 3.27
CA VAL A 111 15.73 12.60 4.40
C VAL A 111 16.68 11.45 4.05
N GLY A 112 16.69 10.96 2.80
CA GLY A 112 17.62 9.94 2.32
C GLY A 112 17.33 8.53 2.83
N VAL A 113 16.09 8.29 3.27
CA VAL A 113 15.55 6.97 3.59
C VAL A 113 14.66 6.51 2.45
#